data_AF-A0A0U5IMT0-F1
#
_entry.id   AF-A0A0U5IMT0-F1
#
_cell.length_a   1.000
_cell.length_b   1.000
_cell.length_c   1.000
_cell.angle_alpha   90.00
_cell.angle_beta   90.00
_cell.angle_gamma   90.00
#
_symmetry.space_group_name_H-M   'P 1'
#
loop_
_entity.id
_entity.type
_entity.pdbx_description
1 polymer ?
#
loop_
_entity_poly.entity_id
_entity_poly.type
_entity_poly.pdbx_seq_one_letter_code
_entity_poly.pdbx_strand_id
1 'polypeptide(L)'
;MTSSVALYEALTTATDDRARARVIAEAFERIEERYPHLPEMVTQGHLRETELRLQKEIELVKTETVQMRAEIVKISGEIRETELRLQKEIEQVRGEIVRSKVDLLKWLIPLMFAQVAAIAALVKLL
;
A
#
# COMPACT_ATOMS: atom_id res chain seq x y z
N MET A 1 58.04 13.66 -2.93
CA MET A 1 57.73 14.71 -3.91
C MET A 1 56.35 14.43 -4.46
N THR A 2 55.47 15.44 -4.53
CA THR A 2 54.08 15.29 -5.01
C THR A 2 54.09 14.81 -6.46
N SER A 3 53.28 13.80 -6.84
CA SER A 3 53.33 13.20 -8.19
C SER A 3 53.10 14.23 -9.31
N SER A 4 52.35 15.29 -9.01
CA SER A 4 52.08 16.43 -9.89
C SER A 4 53.34 17.24 -10.24
N VAL A 5 54.26 17.39 -9.27
CA VAL A 5 55.52 18.13 -9.46
C VAL A 5 56.48 17.30 -10.32
N ALA A 6 56.55 15.99 -10.09
CA ALA A 6 57.34 15.09 -10.91
C ALA A 6 56.84 14.99 -12.36
N LEU A 7 55.52 15.02 -12.57
CA LEU A 7 54.92 15.07 -13.91
C LEU A 7 55.23 16.40 -14.61
N TYR A 8 55.11 17.52 -13.90
CA TYR A 8 55.45 18.85 -14.43
C TYR A 8 56.91 18.90 -14.89
N GLU A 9 57.85 18.49 -14.03
CA GLU A 9 59.28 18.46 -14.37
C GLU A 9 59.56 17.52 -15.55
N ALA A 10 58.93 16.34 -15.61
CA ALA A 10 59.08 15.40 -16.72
C ALA A 10 58.56 15.96 -18.05
N LEU A 11 57.47 16.74 -18.03
CA LEU A 11 56.91 17.40 -19.22
C LEU A 11 57.75 18.59 -19.70
N THR A 12 58.34 19.35 -18.77
CA THR A 12 59.21 20.49 -19.12
C THR A 12 60.57 20.06 -19.63
N THR A 13 61.02 18.85 -19.27
CA THR A 13 62.33 18.30 -19.68
C THR A 13 62.25 17.46 -20.96
N ALA A 14 61.05 17.13 -21.42
CA ALA A 14 60.82 16.36 -22.64
C ALA A 14 61.12 17.20 -23.91
N THR A 15 61.96 16.64 -24.77
CA THR A 15 62.54 17.33 -25.94
C THR A 15 61.60 17.44 -27.14
N ASP A 16 60.63 16.54 -27.29
CA ASP A 16 59.68 16.50 -28.40
C ASP A 16 58.23 16.16 -27.96
N ASP A 17 57.27 16.42 -28.85
CA ASP A 17 55.85 16.14 -28.62
C ASP A 17 55.59 14.66 -28.31
N ARG A 18 56.39 13.76 -28.88
CA ARG A 18 56.27 12.32 -28.68
C ARG A 18 56.72 11.89 -27.29
N ALA A 19 57.83 12.43 -26.77
CA ALA A 19 58.25 12.20 -25.39
C ALA A 19 57.24 12.78 -24.40
N ARG A 20 56.69 13.98 -24.67
CA ARG A 20 55.63 14.56 -23.85
C ARG A 20 54.39 13.66 -23.80
N ALA A 21 53.92 13.18 -24.96
CA ALA A 21 52.78 12.26 -25.02
C ALA A 21 53.04 10.96 -24.24
N ARG A 22 54.27 10.44 -24.28
CA ARG A 22 54.66 9.23 -23.53
C ARG A 22 54.68 9.45 -22.03
N VAL A 23 55.22 10.58 -21.56
CA VAL A 23 55.19 10.96 -20.14
C VAL A 23 53.75 11.11 -19.63
N ILE A 24 52.84 11.66 -20.45
CA ILE A 24 51.42 11.76 -20.12
C ILE A 24 50.79 10.37 -20.01
N ALA A 25 51.05 9.47 -20.97
CA ALA A 25 50.50 8.11 -20.95
C ALA A 25 50.96 7.32 -19.71
N GLU A 26 52.26 7.36 -19.38
CA GLU A 26 52.81 6.70 -18.19
C GLU A 26 52.24 7.28 -16.88
N ALA A 27 51.92 8.56 -16.86
CA ALA A 27 51.27 9.19 -15.70
C ALA A 27 49.81 8.72 -15.53
N PHE A 28 49.07 8.56 -16.62
CA PHE A 28 47.71 8.01 -16.59
C PHE A 28 47.70 6.54 -16.18
N GLU A 29 48.62 5.72 -16.70
CA GLU A 29 48.76 4.30 -16.34
C GLU A 29 49.02 4.13 -14.83
N ARG A 30 49.91 4.95 -14.24
CA ARG A 30 50.14 4.96 -12.78
C ARG A 30 48.92 5.39 -11.97
N ILE A 31 48.08 6.28 -12.49
CA ILE A 31 46.84 6.71 -11.82
C ILE A 31 45.81 5.59 -11.87
N GLU A 32 45.68 4.90 -13.00
CA GLU A 32 44.77 3.77 -13.19
C GLU A 32 45.14 2.58 -12.31
N GLU A 33 46.44 2.25 -12.18
CA GLU A 33 46.94 1.26 -11.22
C GLU A 33 46.67 1.66 -9.76
N ARG A 34 46.80 2.95 -9.44
CA ARG A 34 46.60 3.48 -8.08
C ARG A 34 45.11 3.52 -7.69
N TYR A 35 44.24 3.74 -8.67
CA TYR A 35 42.79 3.83 -8.49
C TYR A 35 42.05 2.95 -9.51
N PRO A 36 42.05 1.62 -9.33
CA PRO A 36 41.44 0.69 -10.30
C PRO A 36 39.94 0.89 -10.52
N HIS A 37 39.29 1.56 -9.57
CA HIS A 37 37.84 1.81 -9.52
C HIS A 37 37.46 3.22 -10.01
N LEU A 38 38.42 4.02 -10.51
CA LEU A 38 38.13 5.34 -11.08
C LEU A 38 37.07 5.30 -12.20
N PRO A 39 37.05 4.29 -13.10
CA PRO A 39 36.02 4.18 -14.14
C PRO A 39 34.61 3.94 -13.58
N GLU A 40 34.50 3.35 -12.39
CA GLU A 40 33.22 3.02 -11.73
C GLU A 40 32.77 4.11 -10.75
N MET A 41 33.54 5.18 -10.59
CA MET A 41 33.20 6.24 -9.65
C MET A 41 31.94 6.99 -10.09
N VAL A 42 30.95 6.99 -9.20
CA VAL A 42 29.74 7.77 -9.36
C VAL A 42 30.08 9.26 -9.28
N THR A 43 29.70 10.02 -10.31
CA THR A 43 29.93 11.47 -10.34
C THR A 43 28.95 12.20 -9.41
N GLN A 44 29.32 13.41 -8.98
CA GLN A 44 28.40 14.31 -8.27
C GLN A 44 27.11 14.55 -9.07
N GLY A 45 27.18 14.54 -10.41
CA GLY A 45 26.01 14.61 -11.29
C GLY A 45 25.08 13.41 -11.13
N HIS A 46 25.63 12.18 -11.18
CA HIS A 46 24.85 10.95 -10.99
C HIS A 46 24.20 10.88 -9.60
N LEU A 47 24.89 11.34 -8.55
CA LEU A 47 24.31 11.43 -7.21
C LEU A 47 23.16 12.42 -7.15
N ARG A 48 23.32 13.61 -7.73
CA ARG A 48 22.28 14.65 -7.75
C ARG A 48 21.06 14.22 -8.56
N GLU A 49 21.26 13.53 -9.68
CA GLU A 49 20.16 12.97 -10.46
C GLU A 49 19.39 11.91 -9.66
N THR A 50 20.12 11.00 -8.99
CA THR A 50 19.51 9.95 -8.17
C THR A 50 18.76 10.56 -6.98
N GLU A 51 19.32 11.58 -6.32
CA GLU A 51 18.66 12.30 -5.24
C GLU A 51 17.36 12.94 -5.71
N LEU A 52 17.37 13.64 -6.85
CA LEU A 52 16.17 14.25 -7.42
C LEU A 52 15.11 13.19 -7.80
N ARG A 53 15.52 12.04 -8.32
CA ARG A 53 14.62 10.93 -8.63
C ARG A 53 13.98 10.37 -7.35
N LEU A 54 14.80 10.12 -6.32
CA LEU A 54 14.32 9.63 -5.03
C LEU A 54 13.39 10.63 -4.35
N GLN A 55 13.66 11.93 -4.43
CA GLN A 55 12.76 12.97 -3.90
C GLN A 55 11.38 12.91 -4.57
N LYS A 56 11.32 12.73 -5.89
CA LYS A 56 10.05 12.57 -6.63
C LYS A 56 9.33 11.28 -6.23
N GLU A 57 10.04 10.16 -6.12
CA GLU A 57 9.45 8.89 -5.67
C GLU A 57 8.91 8.98 -4.24
N ILE A 58 9.63 9.65 -3.33
CA ILE A 58 9.17 9.92 -1.97
C ILE A 58 7.90 10.77 -1.97
N GLU A 59 7.85 11.81 -2.79
CA GLU A 59 6.66 12.66 -2.91
C GLU A 59 5.46 11.88 -3.44
N LEU A 60 5.65 11.05 -4.46
CA LEU A 60 4.62 10.17 -5.00
C LEU A 60 4.10 9.18 -3.94
N VAL A 61 4.99 8.49 -3.23
CA VAL A 61 4.58 7.55 -2.18
C VAL A 61 3.84 8.27 -1.05
N LYS A 62 4.23 9.51 -0.72
CA LYS A 62 3.51 10.33 0.27
C LYS A 62 2.09 10.66 -0.19
N THR A 63 1.90 11.07 -1.45
CA THR A 63 0.57 11.39 -1.97
C THR A 63 -0.33 10.16 -2.03
N GLU A 64 0.19 9.02 -2.51
CA GLU A 64 -0.52 7.74 -2.52
C GLU A 64 -0.90 7.30 -1.09
N THR A 65 0.01 7.45 -0.13
CA THR A 65 -0.26 7.13 1.28
C THR A 65 -1.39 7.99 1.86
N VAL A 66 -1.44 9.28 1.52
CA VAL A 66 -2.52 10.19 1.98
C VAL A 66 -3.86 9.81 1.34
N GLN A 67 -3.87 9.52 0.04
CA GLN A 67 -5.08 9.09 -0.67
C GLN A 67 -5.64 7.79 -0.09
N MET A 68 -4.78 6.79 0.13
CA MET A 68 -5.17 5.52 0.73
C MET A 68 -5.74 5.70 2.14
N ARG A 69 -5.17 6.60 2.96
CA ARG A 69 -5.73 6.92 4.28
C ARG A 69 -7.11 7.55 4.18
N ALA A 70 -7.35 8.43 3.20
CA ALA A 70 -8.67 9.01 2.98
C ALA A 70 -9.70 7.95 2.56
N GLU A 71 -9.32 7.02 1.68
CA GLU A 71 -10.16 5.89 1.29
C GLU A 71 -10.49 4.97 2.47
N ILE A 72 -9.52 4.66 3.33
CA ILE A 72 -9.75 3.86 4.55
C ILE A 72 -10.80 4.53 5.45
N VAL A 73 -10.69 5.85 5.65
CA VAL A 73 -11.66 6.60 6.48
C VAL A 73 -13.05 6.56 5.85
N LYS A 74 -13.14 6.75 4.53
CA LYS A 74 -14.41 6.68 3.80
C LYS A 74 -15.06 5.31 3.92
N ILE A 75 -14.32 4.24 3.64
CA ILE A 75 -14.81 2.86 3.73
C ILE A 75 -15.22 2.53 5.17
N SER A 76 -14.47 2.99 6.17
CA SER A 76 -14.85 2.81 7.58
C SER A 76 -16.18 3.48 7.90
N GLY A 77 -16.45 4.65 7.33
CA GLY A 77 -17.74 5.33 7.43
C GLY A 77 -18.87 4.54 6.76
N GLU A 78 -18.66 4.06 5.54
CA GLU A 78 -19.64 3.23 4.80
C GLU A 78 -19.95 1.91 5.54
N ILE A 79 -18.92 1.25 6.09
CA ILE A 79 -19.10 0.07 6.94
C ILE A 79 -19.96 0.42 8.16
N ARG A 80 -19.69 1.54 8.84
CA ARG A 80 -20.48 1.92 10.01
C ARG A 80 -21.94 2.22 9.67
N GLU A 81 -22.19 2.88 8.55
CA GLU A 81 -23.55 3.15 8.07
C GLU A 81 -24.30 1.85 7.74
N THR A 82 -23.65 0.93 7.01
CA THR A 82 -24.24 -0.37 6.68
C THR A 82 -24.51 -1.22 7.91
N GLU A 83 -23.62 -1.24 8.92
CA GLU A 83 -23.87 -1.90 10.19
C GLU A 83 -25.13 -1.37 10.89
N LEU A 84 -25.29 -0.04 10.96
CA LEU A 84 -26.46 0.58 11.57
C LEU A 84 -27.75 0.26 10.81
N ARG A 85 -27.69 0.25 9.47
CA ARG A 85 -28.83 -0.14 8.63
C ARG A 85 -29.22 -1.59 8.88
N LEU A 86 -28.25 -2.50 8.90
CA LEU A 86 -28.49 -3.92 9.18
C LEU A 86 -29.04 -4.14 10.58
N GLN A 87 -28.55 -3.43 11.60
CA GLN A 87 -29.12 -3.51 12.95
C GLN A 87 -30.60 -3.11 12.98
N LYS A 88 -30.96 -2.04 12.26
CA LYS A 88 -32.35 -1.59 12.14
C LYS A 88 -33.23 -2.62 11.42
N GLU A 89 -32.75 -3.18 10.31
CA GLU A 89 -33.44 -4.23 9.56
C GLU A 89 -33.65 -5.49 10.42
N ILE A 90 -32.63 -5.91 11.18
CA ILE A 90 -32.74 -7.04 12.12
C ILE A 90 -33.82 -6.78 13.18
N GLU A 91 -33.83 -5.59 13.78
CA GLU A 91 -34.82 -5.25 14.81
C GLU A 91 -36.24 -5.21 14.22
N GLN A 92 -36.39 -4.68 13.01
CA GLN A 92 -37.66 -4.69 12.30
C GLN A 92 -38.16 -6.12 12.04
N VAL A 93 -37.29 -6.99 11.50
CA VAL A 93 -37.62 -8.40 11.22
C VAL A 93 -37.97 -9.14 12.51
N ARG A 94 -37.24 -8.89 13.61
CA ARG A 94 -37.58 -9.46 14.93
C ARG A 94 -38.97 -9.03 15.38
N GLY A 95 -39.32 -7.75 15.24
CA GLY A 95 -40.65 -7.24 15.55
C GLY A 95 -41.75 -7.86 14.67
N GLU A 96 -41.50 -8.03 13.38
CA GLU A 96 -42.41 -8.72 12.46
C GLU A 96 -42.61 -10.20 12.84
N ILE A 97 -41.54 -10.92 13.21
CA ILE A 97 -41.64 -12.30 13.70
C ILE A 97 -42.51 -12.39 14.95
N VAL A 98 -42.33 -11.49 15.92
CA VAL A 98 -43.13 -11.49 17.16
C VAL A 98 -44.61 -11.23 16.83
N ARG A 99 -44.90 -10.26 15.96
CA ARG A 99 -46.27 -9.98 15.52
C ARG A 99 -46.91 -11.18 14.84
N SER A 100 -46.22 -11.80 13.89
CA SER A 100 -46.69 -13.00 13.20
C SER A 100 -46.94 -14.16 14.16
N LYS A 101 -46.05 -14.38 15.15
CA LYS A 101 -46.27 -15.40 16.20
C LYS A 101 -47.52 -15.12 17.02
N VAL A 102 -47.73 -13.87 17.44
CA VAL A 102 -48.92 -13.47 18.21
C VAL A 102 -50.18 -13.64 17.36
N ASP A 103 -50.15 -13.23 16.10
CA ASP A 103 -51.31 -13.34 15.21
C ASP A 103 -51.65 -14.80 14.90
N LEU A 104 -50.65 -15.66 14.67
CA LEU A 104 -50.86 -17.10 14.55
C LEU A 104 -51.50 -17.67 15.82
N LEU A 105 -51.04 -17.27 17.01
CA LEU A 105 -51.56 -17.77 18.27
C LEU A 105 -53.02 -17.33 18.51
N LYS A 106 -53.37 -16.08 18.13
CA LYS A 106 -54.75 -15.57 18.18
C LYS A 106 -55.72 -16.41 17.38
N TRP A 107 -55.30 -16.98 16.25
CA TRP A 107 -56.15 -17.84 15.40
C TRP A 107 -56.10 -19.31 15.80
N LEU A 108 -54.93 -19.82 16.19
CA LEU A 108 -54.74 -21.23 16.54
C LEU A 108 -55.48 -21.59 17.84
N ILE A 109 -55.47 -20.73 18.85
CA ILE A 109 -56.11 -21.03 20.14
C ILE A 109 -57.63 -21.26 19.99
N PRO A 110 -58.42 -20.34 19.40
CA PRO A 110 -59.85 -20.57 19.21
C PRO A 110 -60.16 -21.76 18.32
N LEU A 111 -59.34 -22.00 17.29
CA LEU A 111 -59.48 -23.15 16.41
C LEU A 111 -59.34 -24.47 17.18
N MET A 112 -58.33 -24.58 18.06
CA MET A 112 -58.13 -25.74 18.92
C MET A 112 -59.33 -25.95 19.86
N PHE A 113 -59.86 -24.89 20.47
CA PHE A 113 -61.05 -25.01 21.31
C PHE A 113 -62.28 -25.47 20.52
N ALA A 114 -62.48 -24.96 19.31
CA ALA A 114 -63.56 -25.39 18.43
C ALA A 114 -63.44 -26.88 18.04
N GLN A 115 -62.22 -27.35 17.74
CA GLN A 115 -61.96 -28.77 17.46
C GLN A 115 -62.28 -29.66 18.67
N VAL A 116 -61.86 -29.27 19.87
CA VAL A 116 -62.16 -30.03 21.10
C VAL A 116 -63.67 -30.08 21.36
N ALA A 117 -64.38 -28.97 21.19
CA ALA A 117 -65.83 -28.92 21.36
C ALA A 117 -66.57 -29.80 20.33
N ALA A 118 -66.12 -29.80 19.08
CA ALA A 118 -66.67 -30.65 18.02
C ALA A 118 -66.48 -32.15 18.33
N ILE A 119 -65.28 -32.56 18.78
CA ILE A 119 -65.00 -33.95 19.18
C ILE A 119 -65.89 -34.36 20.38
N ALA A 120 -66.03 -33.50 21.40
CA ALA A 120 -66.86 -33.79 22.55
C ALA A 120 -68.35 -33.97 22.18
N ALA A 121 -68.86 -33.16 21.25
CA ALA A 121 -70.22 -33.28 20.74
C ALA A 121 -70.42 -34.61 19.98
N LEU A 122 -69.45 -35.02 19.16
CA LEU A 122 -69.50 -36.30 18.44
C LEU A 122 -69.48 -37.49 19.40
N VAL A 123 -68.62 -37.47 20.43
CA VAL A 123 -68.56 -38.55 21.44
C VAL A 123 -69.87 -38.66 22.22
N LYS A 124 -70.55 -37.55 22.51
CA LYS A 124 -71.84 -37.57 23.22
C LYS A 124 -73.00 -38.12 22.36
N LEU A 125 -72.85 -38.10 21.03
CA LEU A 125 -73.88 -38.52 20.08
C LEU A 125 -73.76 -40.00 19.67
N LEU A 126 -72.62 -40.64 19.97
CA LEU A 126 -72.37 -42.08 19.85
C LEU A 126 -72.85 -42.82 21.12
#